data_AF-A0A7S6W6J6-F1
#
_entry.id   AF-A0A7S6W6J6-F1
#
_cell.length_a   1.000
_cell.length_b   1.000
_cell.length_c   1.000
_cell.angle_alpha   90.00
_cell.angle_beta   90.00
_cell.angle_gamma   90.00
#
_symmetry.space_group_name_H-M   'P 1'
#
loop_
_entity.id
_entity.type
_entity.pdbx_description
1 polymer ?
#
loop_
_entity_poly.entity_id
_entity_poly.type
_entity_poly.pdbx_seq_one_letter_code
_entity_poly.pdbx_strand_id
1 'polypeptide(L)'
;MVTKHALLILCFFALMGCHEKDNPAENHQKINIIPKIEKLVVTNDEYDKEYFGSLRDWISENDFLKISEYVIKKAKENNFQDIDPVLGKKEKMYSKDFSDPYMSYHYINIPNLPQTEVYLKYKKDNNKLTYISLSSGGPVSFILKNSDINVLNELKLKLLKKEKLSSSNQLAEYQLSDGTLKYQVVAKNTLDDTSLPKEFYSFDIYRIVENKFLRLF
;
A
#
# COMPACT_ATOMS: atom_id res chain seq x y z
N MET A 1 -55.31 4.73 -27.18
CA MET A 1 -53.93 4.97 -26.68
C MET A 1 -54.01 4.97 -25.16
N VAL A 2 -53.84 3.82 -24.50
CA VAL A 2 -52.56 3.19 -24.10
C VAL A 2 -51.85 4.08 -23.07
N THR A 3 -51.61 3.72 -21.80
CA THR A 3 -51.85 2.56 -20.90
C THR A 3 -51.47 3.07 -19.49
N LYS A 4 -52.18 2.79 -18.37
CA LYS A 4 -52.07 1.61 -17.47
C LYS A 4 -50.59 1.23 -17.21
N HIS A 5 -50.08 1.14 -15.99
CA HIS A 5 -49.94 -0.04 -15.10
C HIS A 5 -48.94 0.46 -14.01
N ALA A 6 -49.01 0.25 -12.71
CA ALA A 6 -49.83 -0.57 -11.85
C ALA A 6 -49.72 0.05 -10.44
N LEU A 7 -50.81 0.60 -9.92
CA LEU A 7 -51.00 0.72 -8.48
C LEU A 7 -52.14 -0.24 -8.18
N LEU A 8 -51.81 -1.53 -8.03
CA LEU A 8 -52.78 -2.59 -7.88
C LEU A 8 -52.35 -3.51 -6.73
N ILE A 9 -53.19 -3.45 -5.68
CA ILE A 9 -53.63 -4.60 -4.88
C ILE A 9 -52.74 -5.04 -3.72
N LEU A 10 -53.08 -4.43 -2.58
CA LEU A 10 -53.27 -5.04 -1.27
C LEU A 10 -53.79 -6.50 -1.31
N CYS A 11 -53.40 -7.29 -0.31
CA CYS A 11 -54.00 -8.53 0.19
C CYS A 11 -53.27 -9.83 -0.18
N PHE A 12 -52.38 -10.27 0.71
CA PHE A 12 -52.57 -11.54 1.41
C PHE A 12 -52.01 -11.41 2.84
N PHE A 13 -52.90 -11.03 3.75
CA PHE A 13 -52.72 -11.27 5.18
C PHE A 13 -52.77 -12.77 5.45
N ALA A 14 -52.03 -13.15 6.49
CA ALA A 14 -52.29 -14.25 7.42
C ALA A 14 -51.99 -15.69 6.98
N LEU A 15 -51.24 -16.35 7.88
CA LEU A 15 -51.19 -17.78 8.26
C LEU A 15 -49.70 -18.18 8.38
N MET A 16 -49.10 -18.36 9.55
CA MET A 16 -49.65 -18.80 10.82
C MET A 16 -48.87 -18.22 12.01
N GLY A 17 -49.62 -17.78 13.02
CA GLY A 17 -49.14 -17.85 14.40
C GLY A 17 -49.38 -19.24 14.97
N CYS A 18 -48.46 -19.67 15.84
CA CYS A 18 -48.59 -20.64 16.95
C CYS A 18 -47.28 -20.46 17.75
N HIS A 19 -47.19 -20.36 19.07
CA HIS A 19 -48.15 -20.35 20.16
C HIS A 19 -47.42 -19.70 21.37
N GLU A 20 -48.15 -18.88 22.12
CA GLU A 20 -48.17 -18.74 23.59
C GLU A 20 -46.95 -19.07 24.47
N LYS A 21 -46.58 -18.05 25.27
CA LYS A 21 -46.13 -17.99 26.68
C LYS A 21 -45.17 -19.06 27.22
N ASP A 22 -44.05 -18.58 27.75
CA ASP A 22 -43.78 -18.61 29.20
C ASP A 22 -42.73 -17.54 29.58
N ASN A 23 -43.06 -16.68 30.54
CA ASN A 23 -42.10 -15.96 31.38
C ASN A 23 -41.98 -16.82 32.66
N PRO A 24 -40.79 -17.04 33.25
CA PRO A 24 -40.25 -15.98 34.11
C PRO A 24 -38.72 -15.99 34.30
N ALA A 25 -38.28 -14.99 35.09
CA ALA A 25 -37.03 -14.89 35.84
C ALA A 25 -35.86 -14.19 35.12
N GLU A 26 -35.75 -12.91 35.45
CA GLU A 26 -34.51 -12.18 35.61
C GLU A 26 -33.34 -13.09 36.03
N ASN A 27 -32.30 -13.10 35.21
CA ASN A 27 -30.95 -13.25 35.73
C ASN A 27 -30.06 -12.26 34.98
N HIS A 28 -29.98 -11.05 35.53
CA HIS A 28 -28.97 -10.07 35.15
C HIS A 28 -27.58 -10.55 35.60
N GLN A 29 -27.01 -11.51 34.87
CA GLN A 29 -25.56 -11.58 34.76
C GLN A 29 -25.16 -10.71 33.59
N LYS A 30 -24.83 -9.44 33.89
CA LYS A 30 -23.95 -8.66 33.02
C LYS A 30 -22.63 -9.43 32.94
N ILE A 31 -22.50 -10.27 31.92
CA ILE A 31 -21.19 -10.75 31.51
C ILE A 31 -20.52 -9.49 30.93
N ASN A 32 -19.68 -8.84 31.74
CA ASN A 32 -18.69 -7.90 31.23
C ASN A 32 -17.70 -8.72 30.38
N ILE A 33 -18.09 -9.06 29.16
CA ILE A 33 -17.15 -9.45 28.13
C ILE A 33 -16.46 -8.15 27.74
N ILE A 34 -15.43 -7.78 28.50
CA ILE A 34 -14.39 -6.93 27.97
C ILE A 34 -13.82 -7.77 26.82
N PRO A 35 -13.98 -7.38 25.54
CA PRO A 35 -13.36 -8.12 24.46
C PRO A 35 -11.87 -8.04 24.76
N LYS A 36 -11.30 -9.18 25.15
CA LYS A 36 -9.86 -9.32 25.26
C LYS A 36 -9.40 -9.18 23.82
N ILE A 37 -8.95 -7.98 23.45
CA ILE A 37 -8.23 -7.77 22.21
C ILE A 37 -6.93 -8.52 22.42
N GLU A 38 -6.96 -9.83 22.14
CA GLU A 38 -5.73 -10.58 21.96
C GLU A 38 -5.02 -9.86 20.82
N LYS A 39 -3.90 -9.21 21.16
CA LYS A 39 -2.94 -8.77 20.17
C LYS A 39 -2.63 -10.03 19.36
N LEU A 40 -3.15 -10.10 18.13
CA LEU A 40 -2.78 -11.12 17.17
C LEU A 40 -1.26 -10.99 17.01
N VAL A 41 -0.52 -11.87 17.66
CA VAL A 41 0.91 -12.00 17.45
C VAL A 41 1.03 -12.75 16.13
N VAL A 42 1.06 -12.00 15.04
CA VAL A 42 1.31 -12.56 13.70
C VAL A 42 2.69 -13.19 13.76
N THR A 43 2.74 -14.51 13.58
CA THR A 43 4.02 -15.21 13.48
C THR A 43 4.74 -14.80 12.20
N ASN A 44 6.07 -14.91 12.15
CA ASN A 44 6.83 -14.56 10.94
C ASN A 44 6.35 -15.34 9.71
N ASP A 45 5.91 -16.59 9.90
CA ASP A 45 5.41 -17.44 8.81
C ASP A 45 4.03 -17.02 8.32
N GLU A 46 3.16 -16.51 9.19
CA GLU A 46 1.88 -15.90 8.82
C GLU A 46 2.09 -14.58 8.09
N TYR A 47 3.04 -13.77 8.55
CA TYR A 47 3.42 -12.52 7.87
C TYR A 47 3.93 -12.81 6.46
N ASP A 48 4.84 -13.77 6.30
CA ASP A 48 5.35 -14.15 4.97
C ASP A 48 4.21 -14.63 4.06
N LYS A 49 3.28 -15.46 4.56
CA LYS A 49 2.12 -15.93 3.78
C LYS A 49 1.20 -14.79 3.37
N GLU A 50 0.88 -13.88 4.28
CA GLU A 50 0.05 -12.71 3.99
C GLU A 50 0.75 -11.78 2.99
N TYR A 51 2.03 -11.51 3.22
CA TYR A 51 2.86 -10.66 2.38
C TYR A 51 2.93 -11.22 0.95
N PHE A 52 3.34 -12.48 0.77
CA PHE A 52 3.42 -13.09 -0.56
C PHE A 52 2.04 -13.34 -1.21
N GLY A 53 1.00 -13.61 -0.40
CA GLY A 53 -0.36 -13.80 -0.89
C GLY A 53 -1.03 -12.50 -1.36
N SER A 54 -0.53 -11.34 -0.89
CA SER A 54 -1.02 -10.01 -1.29
C SER A 54 -0.43 -9.49 -2.60
N LEU A 55 0.65 -10.11 -3.09
CA LEU A 55 1.33 -9.64 -4.29
C LEU A 55 0.47 -9.87 -5.53
N ARG A 56 -0.01 -8.78 -6.14
CA ARG A 56 -0.81 -8.82 -7.36
C ARG A 56 -0.07 -8.10 -8.48
N ASP A 57 -0.09 -8.78 -9.63
CA ASP A 57 0.36 -8.31 -10.94
C ASP A 57 1.86 -8.06 -11.11
N TRP A 58 2.34 -8.43 -12.30
CA TRP A 58 3.75 -8.36 -12.66
C TRP A 58 3.96 -7.16 -13.59
N ILE A 59 5.08 -6.46 -13.43
CA ILE A 59 5.55 -5.43 -14.37
C ILE A 59 6.89 -5.89 -14.97
N SER A 60 7.14 -5.54 -16.22
CA SER A 60 8.46 -5.77 -16.81
C SER A 60 9.51 -4.86 -16.16
N GLU A 61 10.75 -5.35 -16.01
CA GLU A 61 11.87 -4.60 -15.45
C GLU A 61 12.12 -3.31 -16.24
N ASN A 62 12.00 -3.37 -17.56
CA ASN A 62 12.22 -2.22 -18.44
C ASN A 62 11.15 -1.14 -18.25
N ASP A 63 9.89 -1.52 -18.11
CA ASP A 63 8.82 -0.57 -17.86
C ASP A 63 8.92 0.00 -16.44
N PHE A 64 9.26 -0.84 -15.46
CA PHE A 64 9.53 -0.41 -14.10
C PHE A 64 10.71 0.56 -14.02
N LEU A 65 11.79 0.29 -14.75
CA LEU A 65 12.96 1.18 -14.82
C LEU A 65 12.56 2.54 -15.40
N LYS A 66 11.86 2.57 -16.54
CA LYS A 66 11.42 3.81 -17.19
C LYS A 66 10.52 4.65 -16.29
N ILE A 67 9.53 4.04 -15.64
CA ILE A 67 8.62 4.77 -14.75
C ILE A 67 9.36 5.26 -13.50
N SER A 68 10.28 4.46 -12.96
CA SER A 68 11.11 4.85 -11.81
C SER A 68 12.01 6.03 -12.13
N GLU A 69 12.72 6.01 -13.27
CA GLU A 69 13.54 7.14 -13.72
C GLU A 69 12.74 8.42 -13.86
N TYR A 70 11.55 8.32 -14.45
CA TYR A 70 10.65 9.46 -14.61
C TYR A 70 10.22 10.03 -13.26
N VAL A 71 9.75 9.19 -12.34
CA VAL A 71 9.29 9.60 -11.01
C VAL A 71 10.44 10.19 -10.19
N ILE A 72 11.63 9.59 -10.25
CA ILE A 72 12.83 10.11 -9.59
C ILE A 72 13.18 11.50 -10.11
N LYS A 73 13.13 11.70 -11.43
CA LYS A 73 13.36 13.03 -12.03
C LYS A 73 12.36 14.06 -11.50
N LYS A 74 11.06 13.73 -11.52
CA LYS A 74 10.00 14.61 -10.99
C LYS A 74 10.14 14.90 -9.50
N ALA A 75 10.60 13.93 -8.72
CA ALA A 75 10.87 14.10 -7.29
C ALA A 75 12.01 15.09 -7.02
N LYS A 76 13.09 15.01 -7.81
CA LYS A 76 14.23 15.95 -7.72
C LYS A 76 13.82 17.36 -8.12
N GLU A 77 13.01 17.49 -9.16
CA GLU A 77 12.46 18.77 -9.65
C GLU A 77 11.30 19.31 -8.79
N ASN A 78 10.75 18.49 -7.88
CA ASN A 78 9.53 18.79 -7.11
C ASN A 78 8.32 19.18 -8.00
N ASN A 79 8.15 18.51 -9.14
CA ASN A 79 7.26 18.95 -10.23
C ASN A 79 6.18 17.90 -10.61
N PHE A 80 5.38 17.47 -9.63
CA PHE A 80 4.23 16.60 -9.86
C PHE A 80 2.96 17.40 -10.18
N GLN A 81 2.62 17.45 -11.46
CA GLN A 81 1.52 18.25 -12.00
C GLN A 81 0.16 17.56 -11.83
N ASP A 82 -0.92 18.35 -11.78
CA ASP A 82 -2.27 17.79 -11.65
C ASP A 82 -2.67 16.94 -12.86
N ILE A 83 -2.17 17.30 -14.05
CA ILE A 83 -2.21 16.51 -15.27
C ILE A 83 -0.77 16.34 -15.74
N ASP A 84 -0.28 15.12 -15.74
CA ASP A 84 1.06 14.77 -16.19
C ASP A 84 0.98 13.92 -17.47
N PRO A 85 1.78 14.21 -18.51
CA PRO A 85 1.68 13.50 -19.79
C PRO A 85 2.12 12.03 -19.70
N VAL A 86 2.88 11.64 -18.68
CA VAL A 86 3.34 10.27 -18.49
C VAL A 86 2.53 9.58 -17.40
N LEU A 87 2.27 10.24 -16.27
CA LEU A 87 1.57 9.63 -15.12
C LEU A 87 0.04 9.73 -15.22
N GLY A 88 -0.49 10.56 -16.12
CA GLY A 88 -1.92 10.84 -16.22
C GLY A 88 -2.39 11.85 -15.16
N LYS A 89 -3.57 11.63 -14.60
CA LYS A 89 -4.20 12.58 -13.68
C LYS A 89 -3.79 12.30 -12.24
N LYS A 90 -3.36 13.35 -11.54
CA LYS A 90 -3.14 13.32 -10.09
C LYS A 90 -4.47 13.49 -9.38
N GLU A 91 -4.83 12.54 -8.53
CA GLU A 91 -6.06 12.61 -7.75
C GLU A 91 -5.76 12.65 -6.27
N LYS A 92 -6.59 13.39 -5.54
CA LYS A 92 -6.45 13.55 -4.10
C LYS A 92 -7.06 12.34 -3.40
N MET A 93 -6.30 11.75 -2.47
CA MET A 93 -6.79 10.71 -1.59
C MET A 93 -7.27 11.31 -0.28
N TYR A 94 -8.45 10.90 0.18
CA TYR A 94 -9.00 11.36 1.45
C TYR A 94 -8.55 10.45 2.58
N SER A 95 -7.84 11.01 3.57
CA SER A 95 -7.59 10.33 4.84
C SER A 95 -8.90 10.25 5.63
N LYS A 96 -9.13 9.11 6.29
CA LYS A 96 -10.26 8.94 7.23
C LYS A 96 -10.04 9.75 8.53
N ASP A 97 -8.80 10.17 8.78
CA ASP A 97 -8.40 10.95 9.93
C ASP A 97 -8.19 12.42 9.53
N PHE A 98 -9.06 13.30 10.01
CA PHE A 98 -8.96 14.74 9.76
C PHE A 98 -7.71 15.36 10.40
N SER A 99 -7.16 14.74 11.45
CA SER A 99 -5.95 15.18 12.14
C SER A 99 -4.65 14.72 11.47
N ASP A 100 -4.74 13.91 10.41
CA ASP A 100 -3.58 13.46 9.64
C ASP A 100 -2.77 14.69 9.17
N PRO A 101 -1.50 14.85 9.58
CA PRO A 101 -0.70 16.00 9.18
C PRO A 101 -0.28 15.95 7.71
N TYR A 102 -0.66 14.90 6.98
CA TYR A 102 -0.32 14.67 5.60
C TYR A 102 -1.52 14.70 4.65
N MET A 103 -1.23 15.06 3.41
CA MET A 103 -2.12 14.95 2.27
C MET A 103 -1.58 13.90 1.32
N SER A 104 -2.42 12.95 0.92
CA SER A 104 -2.05 11.92 -0.03
C SER A 104 -2.66 12.19 -1.40
N TYR A 105 -1.90 11.89 -2.43
CA TYR A 105 -2.33 11.91 -3.82
C TYR A 105 -1.91 10.61 -4.48
N HIS A 106 -2.60 10.24 -5.55
CA HIS A 106 -2.18 9.14 -6.41
C HIS A 106 -2.21 9.54 -7.88
N TYR A 107 -1.42 8.84 -8.68
CA TYR A 107 -1.65 8.65 -10.10
C TYR A 107 -2.04 7.20 -10.31
N ILE A 108 -3.20 6.98 -10.91
CA ILE A 108 -3.75 5.65 -11.22
C ILE A 108 -4.04 5.55 -12.71
N ASN A 109 -4.19 4.32 -13.23
CA ASN A 109 -4.42 4.07 -14.66
C ASN A 109 -3.35 4.75 -15.54
N ILE A 110 -2.08 4.63 -15.15
CA ILE A 110 -0.96 5.26 -15.87
C ILE A 110 -0.99 4.80 -17.34
N PRO A 111 -0.92 5.72 -18.32
CA PRO A 111 -0.88 5.37 -19.73
C PRO A 111 0.19 4.30 -20.02
N ASN A 112 -0.21 3.21 -20.68
CA ASN A 112 0.61 2.04 -21.01
C ASN A 112 1.10 1.20 -19.81
N LEU A 113 0.79 1.59 -18.58
CA LEU A 113 1.07 0.85 -17.34
C LEU A 113 -0.13 0.91 -16.38
N PRO A 114 -1.34 0.47 -16.80
CA PRO A 114 -2.57 0.62 -16.02
C PRO A 114 -2.52 -0.08 -14.66
N GLN A 115 -1.68 -1.11 -14.52
CA GLN A 115 -1.44 -1.84 -13.29
C GLN A 115 -0.51 -1.10 -12.31
N THR A 116 0.11 0.01 -12.69
CA THR A 116 1.04 0.78 -11.83
C THR A 116 0.37 2.02 -11.28
N GLU A 117 0.64 2.28 -10.01
CA GLU A 117 0.17 3.45 -9.28
C GLU A 117 1.36 4.19 -8.67
N VAL A 118 1.28 5.53 -8.65
CA VAL A 118 2.27 6.38 -7.98
C VAL A 118 1.59 7.13 -6.85
N TYR A 119 1.88 6.75 -5.62
CA TYR A 119 1.39 7.40 -4.43
C TYR A 119 2.35 8.51 -4.00
N LEU A 120 1.81 9.67 -3.66
CA LEU A 120 2.55 10.82 -3.18
C LEU A 120 1.99 11.25 -1.82
N LYS A 121 2.88 11.56 -0.88
CA LYS A 121 2.50 12.09 0.43
C LYS A 121 3.20 13.42 0.71
N TYR A 122 2.40 14.44 0.96
CA TYR A 122 2.83 15.80 1.24
C TYR A 122 2.50 16.18 2.68
N LYS A 123 3.35 16.97 3.33
CA LYS A 123 3.01 17.59 4.62
C LYS A 123 2.05 18.76 4.39
N LYS A 124 0.91 18.81 5.09
CA LYS A 124 -0.14 19.82 4.87
C LYS A 124 0.30 21.25 5.15
N ASP A 125 1.21 21.44 6.11
CA ASP A 125 1.65 22.76 6.60
C ASP A 125 2.49 23.55 5.57
N ASN A 126 3.30 22.87 4.78
CA ASN A 126 4.26 23.49 3.86
C ASN A 126 4.25 22.88 2.45
N ASN A 127 3.32 21.97 2.19
CA ASN A 127 3.19 21.25 0.92
C ASN A 127 4.51 20.58 0.47
N LYS A 128 5.34 20.13 1.41
CA LYS A 128 6.59 19.45 1.12
C LYS A 128 6.31 17.98 0.80
N LEU A 129 6.77 17.51 -0.36
CA LEU A 129 6.77 16.08 -0.71
C LEU A 129 7.70 15.32 0.24
N THR A 130 7.16 14.31 0.90
CA THR A 130 7.85 13.52 1.93
C THR A 130 8.08 12.07 1.52
N TYR A 131 7.16 11.51 0.74
CA TYR A 131 7.15 10.10 0.39
C TYR A 131 6.53 9.90 -0.98
N ILE A 132 7.12 8.98 -1.73
CA ILE A 132 6.59 8.45 -2.98
C ILE A 132 6.63 6.94 -2.87
N SER A 133 5.52 6.27 -3.19
CA SER A 133 5.49 4.84 -3.38
C SER A 133 5.08 4.54 -4.80
N LEU A 134 5.80 3.62 -5.41
CA LEU A 134 5.36 2.97 -6.62
C LEU A 134 4.68 1.66 -6.15
N SER A 135 3.50 1.33 -6.64
CA SER A 135 2.88 0.01 -6.38
C SER A 135 2.06 -0.51 -7.55
N SER A 136 1.66 -1.78 -7.49
CA SER A 136 0.75 -2.38 -8.45
C SER A 136 -0.70 -2.42 -7.93
N GLY A 137 -1.54 -1.44 -8.30
CA GLY A 137 -3.00 -1.52 -8.14
C GLY A 137 -3.54 -1.71 -6.71
N GLY A 138 -2.79 -1.29 -5.69
CA GLY A 138 -3.11 -1.49 -4.28
C GLY A 138 -1.90 -1.20 -3.38
N PRO A 139 -2.06 -1.28 -2.04
CA PRO A 139 -0.89 -1.32 -1.18
C PRO A 139 -0.14 -2.62 -1.48
N VAL A 140 1.18 -2.55 -1.59
CA VAL A 140 2.11 -3.68 -1.69
C VAL A 140 2.60 -3.98 -3.12
N SER A 141 3.84 -3.56 -3.33
CA SER A 141 4.94 -4.28 -3.99
C SER A 141 4.84 -4.69 -5.48
N PHE A 142 5.86 -4.29 -6.25
CA PHE A 142 6.14 -4.87 -7.57
C PHE A 142 6.77 -6.24 -7.43
N ILE A 143 6.34 -7.20 -8.24
CA ILE A 143 7.18 -8.35 -8.56
C ILE A 143 7.69 -8.16 -9.99
N LEU A 144 9.00 -8.07 -10.15
CA LEU A 144 9.65 -8.00 -11.45
C LEU A 144 9.75 -9.41 -12.06
N LYS A 145 9.36 -9.57 -13.33
CA LYS A 145 9.45 -10.84 -14.05
C LYS A 145 10.48 -10.77 -15.18
N ASN A 146 11.51 -11.61 -15.06
CA ASN A 146 12.61 -11.84 -16.01
C ASN A 146 13.83 -10.95 -15.79
N SER A 147 14.74 -11.49 -14.99
CA SER A 147 15.90 -10.80 -14.47
C SER A 147 17.04 -10.61 -15.51
N ASP A 148 16.82 -10.04 -16.68
CA ASP A 148 17.96 -9.77 -17.58
C ASP A 148 18.77 -8.55 -17.11
N ILE A 149 18.14 -7.66 -16.34
CA ILE A 149 18.77 -6.47 -15.76
C ILE A 149 18.55 -6.40 -14.25
N ASN A 150 19.42 -5.69 -13.54
CA ASN A 150 19.21 -5.32 -12.14
C ASN A 150 18.79 -3.84 -12.10
N VAL A 151 17.50 -3.57 -11.94
CA VAL A 151 16.94 -2.21 -11.97
C VAL A 151 17.62 -1.30 -10.93
N LEU A 152 17.93 -1.81 -9.74
CA LEU A 152 18.57 -1.00 -8.69
C LEU A 152 19.99 -0.58 -9.09
N ASN A 153 20.72 -1.43 -9.80
CA ASN A 153 22.03 -1.10 -10.39
C ASN A 153 21.91 -0.09 -11.54
N GLU A 154 20.93 -0.25 -12.42
CA GLU A 154 20.67 0.69 -13.54
C GLU A 154 20.32 2.10 -13.02
N LEU A 155 19.56 2.17 -11.93
CA LEU A 155 19.27 3.41 -11.20
C LEU A 155 20.48 3.97 -10.43
N LYS A 156 21.63 3.28 -10.46
CA LYS A 156 22.90 3.66 -9.80
C LYS A 156 22.75 3.87 -8.30
N LEU A 157 21.89 3.08 -7.66
CA LEU A 157 21.66 3.17 -6.23
C LEU A 157 22.84 2.55 -5.46
N LYS A 158 23.15 3.13 -4.30
CA LYS A 158 24.17 2.62 -3.38
C LYS A 158 23.50 2.04 -2.15
N LEU A 159 23.91 0.83 -1.76
CA LEU A 159 23.50 0.24 -0.49
C LEU A 159 24.06 1.05 0.67
N LEU A 160 23.18 1.53 1.54
CA LEU A 160 23.56 2.16 2.81
C LEU A 160 23.45 1.16 3.96
N LYS A 161 22.38 0.35 3.96
CA LYS A 161 22.07 -0.57 5.04
C LYS A 161 21.18 -1.70 4.54
N LYS A 162 21.37 -2.88 5.11
CA LYS A 162 20.49 -4.04 4.95
C LYS A 162 20.13 -4.56 6.34
N GLU A 163 18.85 -4.75 6.61
CA GLU A 163 18.36 -5.31 7.87
C GLU A 163 17.30 -6.38 7.61
N LYS A 164 17.40 -7.52 8.31
CA LYS A 164 16.32 -8.52 8.30
C LYS A 164 15.07 -7.89 8.93
N LEU A 165 13.92 -8.05 8.30
CA LEU A 165 12.66 -7.61 8.89
C LEU A 165 12.35 -8.49 10.11
N SER A 166 12.06 -7.87 11.26
CA SER A 166 11.78 -8.61 12.50
C SER A 166 10.53 -9.48 12.37
N SER A 167 9.56 -9.06 11.55
CA SER A 167 8.32 -9.76 11.27
C SER A 167 8.42 -10.83 10.18
N SER A 168 9.59 -11.07 9.59
CA SER A 168 9.75 -12.02 8.48
C SER A 168 10.99 -12.89 8.64
N ASN A 169 10.88 -14.15 8.24
CA ASN A 169 12.04 -15.02 8.14
C ASN A 169 12.70 -14.93 6.76
N GLN A 170 11.98 -14.45 5.76
CA GLN A 170 12.36 -14.50 4.35
C GLN A 170 12.70 -13.15 3.75
N LEU A 171 12.44 -12.04 4.44
CA LEU A 171 12.55 -10.70 3.87
C LEU A 171 13.58 -9.84 4.61
N ALA A 172 14.24 -8.99 3.83
CA ALA A 172 15.12 -7.94 4.31
C ALA A 172 14.74 -6.62 3.69
N GLU A 173 14.94 -5.56 4.47
CA GLU A 173 14.87 -4.19 4.02
C GLU A 173 16.26 -3.71 3.61
N TYR A 174 16.33 -3.14 2.41
CA TYR A 174 17.50 -2.49 1.84
C TYR A 174 17.25 -0.99 1.83
N GLN A 175 18.10 -0.25 2.53
CA GLN A 175 18.10 1.21 2.51
C GLN A 175 19.18 1.66 1.54
N LEU A 176 18.77 2.37 0.49
CA LEU A 176 19.64 2.77 -0.62
C LEU A 176 19.65 4.29 -0.80
N SER A 177 20.61 4.80 -1.58
CA SER A 177 20.64 6.21 -1.99
C SER A 177 21.35 6.42 -3.32
N ASP A 178 20.91 7.44 -4.06
CA ASP A 178 21.59 7.99 -5.23
C ASP A 178 22.39 9.27 -4.90
N GLY A 179 22.52 9.60 -3.62
CA GLY A 179 23.14 10.83 -3.10
C GLY A 179 22.17 12.00 -2.89
N THR A 180 20.96 11.96 -3.47
CA THR A 180 19.93 13.01 -3.34
C THR A 180 18.67 12.52 -2.63
N LEU A 181 18.25 11.30 -2.97
CA LEU A 181 17.07 10.64 -2.44
C LEU A 181 17.50 9.40 -1.64
N LYS A 182 16.59 8.96 -0.76
CA LYS A 182 16.70 7.67 -0.08
C LYS A 182 15.64 6.74 -0.61
N TYR A 183 15.97 5.46 -0.64
CA TYR A 183 15.09 4.42 -1.13
C TYR A 183 14.99 3.33 -0.09
N GLN A 184 13.81 2.75 0.05
CA GLN A 184 13.58 1.55 0.84
C GLN A 184 13.06 0.49 -0.11
N VAL A 185 13.76 -0.65 -0.12
CA VAL A 185 13.43 -1.78 -0.97
C VAL A 185 13.28 -3.00 -0.09
N VAL A 186 12.17 -3.70 -0.19
CA VAL A 186 11.97 -4.97 0.52
C VAL A 186 12.19 -6.09 -0.47
N ALA A 187 13.10 -7.01 -0.19
CA ALA A 187 13.41 -8.13 -1.06
C ALA A 187 13.66 -9.40 -0.24
N LYS A 188 13.77 -10.53 -0.93
CA LYS A 188 14.15 -11.79 -0.27
C LYS A 188 15.50 -11.64 0.42
N ASN A 189 15.56 -12.12 1.65
CA ASN A 189 16.75 -12.04 2.48
C ASN A 189 17.76 -13.12 2.12
N THR A 190 18.92 -12.69 1.68
CA THR A 190 20.12 -13.52 1.51
C THR A 190 21.21 -12.90 2.38
N LEU A 191 21.27 -13.25 3.68
CA LEU A 191 22.06 -12.53 4.69
C LEU A 191 23.55 -12.35 4.30
N ASP A 192 24.12 -13.30 3.57
CA ASP A 192 25.53 -13.29 3.18
C ASP A 192 25.82 -12.46 1.91
N ASP A 193 24.78 -11.98 1.23
CA ASP A 193 24.91 -11.23 -0.02
C ASP A 193 24.75 -9.72 0.23
N THR A 194 25.81 -8.96 -0.08
CA THR A 194 25.81 -7.50 0.00
C THR A 194 25.47 -6.83 -1.34
N SER A 195 25.25 -7.60 -2.40
CA SER A 195 24.81 -7.08 -3.68
C SER A 195 23.37 -6.56 -3.61
N LEU A 196 23.01 -5.67 -4.54
CA LEU A 196 21.65 -5.19 -4.64
C LEU A 196 20.73 -6.30 -5.15
N PRO A 197 19.56 -6.51 -4.51
CA PRO A 197 18.66 -7.58 -4.89
C PRO A 197 18.17 -7.34 -6.31
N LYS A 198 18.18 -8.41 -7.10
CA LYS A 198 17.71 -8.38 -8.48
C LYS A 198 16.19 -8.38 -8.58
N GLU A 199 15.57 -9.12 -7.66
CA GLU A 199 14.13 -9.20 -7.46
C GLU A 199 13.80 -8.57 -6.12
N PHE A 200 12.82 -7.69 -6.10
CA PHE A 200 12.31 -7.07 -4.90
C PHE A 200 10.80 -7.01 -4.98
N TYR A 201 10.20 -6.71 -3.83
CA TYR A 201 8.79 -6.61 -3.61
C TYR A 201 8.44 -5.13 -3.44
N SER A 202 8.97 -4.40 -2.46
CA SER A 202 8.66 -2.95 -2.33
C SER A 202 9.69 -2.05 -3.00
N PHE A 203 9.26 -0.89 -3.50
CA PHE A 203 10.15 0.20 -3.93
C PHE A 203 9.57 1.57 -3.53
N ASP A 204 10.09 2.11 -2.43
CA ASP A 204 9.64 3.38 -1.86
C ASP A 204 10.75 4.42 -1.93
N ILE A 205 10.39 5.65 -2.27
CA ILE A 205 11.31 6.78 -2.42
C ILE A 205 10.98 7.82 -1.36
N TYR A 206 11.99 8.19 -0.59
CA TYR A 206 11.90 9.18 0.46
C TYR A 206 12.74 10.39 0.09
N ARG A 207 12.15 11.57 0.29
CA ARG A 207 12.95 12.79 0.26
C ARG A 207 13.75 12.87 1.55
N ILE A 208 15.04 13.17 1.46
CA ILE A 208 15.85 13.38 2.66
C ILE A 208 15.28 14.57 3.42
N VAL A 209 14.66 14.31 4.56
CA VAL A 209 14.29 15.32 5.53
C VAL A 209 15.05 14.99 6.80
N GLU A 210 15.98 15.87 7.17
CA GLU A 210 16.63 15.90 8.49
C GLU A 210 17.50 14.69 8.87
N ASN A 211 18.36 14.15 8.00
CA ASN A 211 19.59 13.39 8.34
C ASN A 211 19.60 12.56 9.67
N LYS A 212 18.52 11.88 10.05
CA LYS A 212 18.43 11.18 11.34
C LYS A 212 17.82 9.80 11.15
N PHE A 213 18.63 8.82 11.52
CA PHE A 213 18.19 7.46 11.83
C PHE A 213 17.67 7.48 13.27
N LEU A 214 16.36 7.40 13.45
CA LEU A 214 15.80 7.01 14.75
C LEU A 214 15.54 5.51 14.68
N ARG A 215 16.46 4.71 15.25
CA ARG A 215 16.16 3.36 15.70
C ARG A 215 15.12 3.49 16.81
N LEU A 216 13.93 2.97 16.59
CA LEU A 216 13.00 2.69 17.67
C LEU A 216 13.30 1.26 18.13
N PHE A 217 13.54 1.15 19.44
CA PHE A 217 13.76 -0.10 20.16
C PHE A 217 12.55 -1.03 20.03
#